data_AF-A0AAD7RF61-F1
#
_entry.id   AF-A0AAD7RF61-F1
#
_cell.length_a   1.000
_cell.length_b   1.000
_cell.length_c   1.000
_cell.angle_alpha   90.00
_cell.angle_beta   90.00
_cell.angle_gamma   90.00
#
_symmetry.space_group_name_H-M   'P 1'
#
loop_
_entity.id
_entity.type
_entity.pdbx_description
1 polymer ?
#
loop_
_entity_poly.entity_id
_entity_poly.type
_entity_poly.pdbx_seq_one_letter_code
_entity_poly.pdbx_strand_id
1 'polypeptide(L)' 'MSGTGVWTRSRERLRRFPELLSHCTPEAVAYGKCVSATTTGRQELRKDLCIREFEALKTCFVEAAKKGGK' A
#
# COMPACT_ATOMS: atom_id res chain seq x y z
N MET A 1 -14.96 -11.85 -23.63
CA MET A 1 -14.03 -12.29 -22.56
C MET A 1 -14.81 -12.42 -21.27
N SER A 2 -14.95 -13.63 -20.71
CA SER A 2 -15.79 -13.87 -19.53
C SER A 2 -15.19 -13.20 -18.28
N GLY A 3 -15.89 -12.22 -17.70
CA GLY A 3 -15.42 -11.40 -16.58
C GLY A 3 -15.10 -12.17 -15.30
N THR A 4 -15.63 -13.38 -15.15
CA THR A 4 -15.42 -14.29 -14.01
C THR A 4 -13.94 -14.66 -13.80
N GLY A 5 -13.20 -14.88 -14.89
CA GLY A 5 -11.76 -15.22 -14.81
C GLY A 5 -10.89 -14.02 -14.39
N VAL A 6 -11.31 -12.80 -14.73
CA VAL A 6 -10.59 -11.56 -14.35
C VAL A 6 -10.81 -11.27 -12.86
N TRP A 7 -12.06 -11.39 -12.38
CA TRP A 7 -12.40 -11.17 -10.97
C TRP A 7 -11.63 -12.10 -10.02
N THR A 8 -11.53 -13.38 -10.39
CA THR A 8 -10.83 -14.40 -9.59
C THR A 8 -9.34 -14.08 -9.45
N ARG A 9 -8.68 -13.71 -10.55
CA ARG A 9 -7.24 -13.34 -10.54
C ARG A 9 -6.95 -12.05 -9.77
N SER A 10 -7.84 -11.06 -9.85
CA SER A 10 -7.67 -9.81 -9.09
C SER A 10 -7.83 -10.04 -7.59
N ARG A 11 -8.81 -10.86 -7.18
CA ARG A 11 -9.01 -11.24 -5.78
C ARG A 11 -7.81 -11.98 -5.21
N GLU A 12 -7.23 -12.90 -5.98
CA GLU A 12 -6.06 -13.66 -5.53
C GLU A 12 -4.84 -12.76 -5.32
N ARG A 13 -4.62 -11.76 -6.19
CA ARG A 13 -3.59 -10.75 -5.98
C ARG A 13 -3.81 -9.91 -4.72
N LEU A 14 -5.04 -9.50 -4.45
CA LEU A 14 -5.37 -8.75 -3.23
C LEU A 14 -5.16 -9.56 -1.95
N ARG A 15 -5.36 -10.89 -1.97
CA ARG A 15 -5.10 -11.76 -0.81
C ARG A 15 -3.65 -11.77 -0.37
N ARG A 16 -2.71 -11.53 -1.29
CA ARG A 16 -1.27 -11.47 -0.99
C ARG A 16 -0.83 -10.13 -0.42
N PHE A 17 -1.70 -9.13 -0.45
CA PHE A 17 -1.36 -7.77 -0.03
C PHE A 17 -0.96 -7.66 1.45
N PRO A 18 -1.65 -8.29 2.43
CA PRO A 18 -1.25 -8.23 3.84
C PRO A 18 0.14 -8.82 4.09
N GLU A 19 0.48 -9.93 3.42
CA GLU A 19 1.80 -10.54 3.49
C GLU A 19 2.87 -9.59 2.94
N LEU A 20 2.66 -9.03 1.75
CA LEU A 20 3.57 -8.04 1.16
C LEU A 20 3.74 -6.79 2.03
N LEU A 21 2.65 -6.30 2.64
CA LEU A 21 2.67 -5.16 3.57
C LEU A 21 3.54 -5.44 4.79
N SER A 22 3.51 -6.68 5.31
CA SER A 22 4.28 -7.06 6.51
C SER A 22 5.80 -6.89 6.32
N HIS A 23 6.30 -7.07 5.09
CA HIS A 23 7.71 -6.84 4.74
C HIS A 23 8.11 -5.36 4.73
N CYS A 24 7.13 -4.45 4.69
CA CYS A 24 7.31 -2.99 4.61
C CYS A 24 6.79 -2.27 5.86
N THR A 25 6.79 -2.96 7.01
CA THR A 25 6.22 -2.45 8.26
C THR A 25 6.80 -1.09 8.67
N PRO A 26 8.12 -0.83 8.63
CA PRO A 26 8.69 0.47 9.01
C PRO A 26 8.16 1.63 8.15
N GLU A 27 8.15 1.46 6.83
CA GLU A 27 7.66 2.45 5.88
C GLU A 27 6.15 2.66 6.01
N ALA A 28 5.40 1.58 6.25
CA ALA A 28 3.96 1.63 6.46
C ALA A 28 3.59 2.40 7.73
N VAL A 29 4.34 2.20 8.81
CA VAL A 29 4.17 2.94 10.06
C VAL A 29 4.50 4.41 9.87
N ALA A 30 5.57 4.74 9.15
CA ALA A 30 5.93 6.13 8.87
C ALA A 30 4.84 6.86 8.07
N TYR A 31 4.34 6.23 7.01
CA TYR A 31 3.24 6.77 6.20
C TYR A 31 1.95 6.93 7.00
N GLY A 32 1.56 5.91 7.77
CA GLY A 32 0.37 5.94 8.62
C GLY A 32 0.44 7.04 9.68
N LYS A 33 1.61 7.29 10.27
CA LYS A 33 1.83 8.41 11.21
C LYS A 33 1.62 9.77 10.54
N CYS A 34 2.17 9.97 9.34
CA CYS A 34 1.97 11.23 8.59
C CYS A 34 0.48 11.46 8.27
N VAL A 35 -0.22 10.44 7.75
CA VAL A 35 -1.66 10.55 7.44
C VAL A 35 -2.48 10.82 8.71
N SER A 36 -2.20 10.13 9.81
CA SER A 36 -2.93 10.33 11.07
C SER A 36 -2.69 11.73 11.65
N ALA A 37 -1.45 12.23 11.60
CA ALA A 37 -1.13 13.57 12.06
C ALA A 37 -1.83 14.66 11.22
N THR A 38 -1.90 14.49 9.89
CA THR A 38 -2.53 15.45 8.97
C THR A 38 -4.06 15.41 8.97
N THR A 39 -4.66 14.36 9.55
CA THR A 39 -6.13 14.21 9.67
C THR A 39 -6.63 14.42 11.10
N THR A 40 -5.78 14.91 12.00
CA THR A 40 -6.19 15.21 13.37
C THR A 40 -7.16 16.40 13.38
N GLY A 41 -8.38 16.20 13.91
CA GLY A 41 -9.42 17.23 13.98
C GLY A 41 -10.29 17.29 12.72
N ARG A 42 -10.47 18.50 12.15
CA ARG A 42 -11.25 18.73 10.91
C ARG A 42 -10.37 18.97 9.67
N GLN A 43 -9.08 18.69 9.78
CA GLN A 43 -8.16 18.87 8.66
C GLN A 43 -8.35 17.73 7.65
N GLU A 44 -8.58 18.12 6.40
CA GLU A 44 -8.68 17.16 5.30
C GLU A 44 -7.29 16.83 4.75
N LEU A 45 -7.07 15.54 4.48
CA LEU A 45 -5.88 15.09 3.78
C LEU A 45 -5.89 15.64 2.34
N ARG A 46 -4.90 16.46 2.00
CA ARG A 46 -4.66 16.92 0.64
C ARG A 46 -3.69 16.00 -0.08
N LYS A 47 -3.80 16.00 -1.41
CA LYS A 47 -2.87 15.28 -2.28
C LYS A 47 -1.42 15.68 -1.97
N ASP A 48 -0.54 14.68 -1.99
CA ASP A 48 0.91 14.78 -1.85
C ASP A 48 1.43 15.30 -0.49
N LEU A 49 0.57 15.48 0.53
CA LEU A 49 1.01 15.90 1.87
C LEU A 49 2.00 14.93 2.53
N CYS A 50 1.83 13.62 2.30
CA CYS A 50 2.69 12.55 2.82
C CYS A 50 3.43 11.82 1.69
N ILE A 51 3.78 12.56 0.63
CA ILE A 51 4.32 11.97 -0.60
C ILE A 51 5.65 11.25 -0.37
N ARG A 52 6.50 11.77 0.51
CA ARG A 52 7.83 11.19 0.78
C ARG A 52 7.71 9.82 1.44
N GLU A 53 6.85 9.72 2.45
CA GLU A 53 6.57 8.47 3.15
C GLU A 53 5.84 7.48 2.24
N PHE A 54 4.92 7.98 1.40
CA PHE A 54 4.22 7.17 0.43
C PHE A 54 5.17 6.58 -0.62
N GLU A 55 6.10 7.36 -1.16
CA GLU A 55 7.08 6.89 -2.15
C GLU A 55 8.01 5.83 -1.55
N ALA A 56 8.44 5.99 -0.30
CA ALA A 56 9.21 4.99 0.42
C ALA A 56 8.42 3.67 0.56
N LEU A 57 7.18 3.75 1.03
CA LEU A 57 6.29 2.59 1.17
C LEU A 57 6.03 1.90 -0.17
N LYS A 58 5.70 2.67 -1.21
CA LYS A 58 5.47 2.16 -2.58
C LYS A 58 6.70 1.45 -3.11
N THR A 59 7.89 2.02 -2.92
CA THR A 59 9.15 1.41 -3.36
C THR A 59 9.35 0.06 -2.68
N CYS A 60 9.17 -0.02 -1.36
CA CYS A 60 9.26 -1.28 -0.65
C CYS A 60 8.25 -2.32 -1.19
N PHE A 61 6.99 -1.92 -1.41
CA PHE A 61 5.97 -2.82 -1.96
C PHE A 61 6.32 -3.38 -3.33
N VAL A 62 6.83 -2.55 -4.24
CA VAL A 62 7.24 -2.98 -5.58
C VAL A 62 8.38 -3.99 -5.48
N GLU A 63 9.35 -3.76 -4.60
CA GLU A 63 10.46 -4.70 -4.38
C GLU A 63 10.01 -5.99 -3.69
N ALA A 64 9.12 -5.93 -2.70
CA ALA A 64 8.53 -7.11 -2.05
C ALA A 64 7.72 -7.96 -3.04
N ALA A 65 6.93 -7.32 -3.90
CA ALA A 65 6.14 -8.01 -4.93
C ALA A 65 7.02 -8.74 -5.96
N LYS A 66 8.16 -8.17 -6.34
CA LYS A 66 9.16 -8.84 -7.20
C LYS A 66 9.74 -10.08 -6.52
N LYS A 67 10.01 -10.01 -5.21
CA LYS A 67 10.59 -11.12 -4.44
C LYS A 67 9.60 -12.26 -4.19
N GLY A 68 8.31 -11.95 -4.02
CA GLY A 68 7.24 -12.95 -3.87
C GLY A 68 6.76 -13.56 -5.20
N GLY A 69 7.22 -13.09 -6.35
CA GLY A 69 6.81 -13.56 -7.68
C GLY A 69 7.48 -14.85 -8.15
N LYS A 70 7.73 -15.82 -7.26
CA LYS A 70 8.13 -17.19 -7.61
C LYS A 70 6.95 -18.15 -7.41
#